data_AF-A0A7J9ECI9-F1
#
_entry.id   AF-A0A7J9ECI9-F1
#
_cell.length_a   1.000
_cell.length_b   1.000
_cell.length_c   1.000
_cell.angle_alpha   90.00
_cell.angle_beta   90.00
_cell.angle_gamma   90.00
#
_symmetry.space_group_name_H-M   'P 1'
#
loop_
_entity.id
_entity.type
_entity.pdbx_description
1 polymer ?
#
loop_
_entity_poly.entity_id
_entity_poly.type
_entity_poly.pdbx_seq_one_letter_code
_entity_poly.pdbx_strand_id
1 'polypeptide(L)'
;MSASAAEASEYHSKDFKWDTLRQEIENDPSLNYHLLPFVSPQPEQQLSKDPIKAWQSFHIQHSSGKFFKERRYLLKEFPELVSCGEGCKVLEVGCGNGSTALPILR
;
A
#
# COMPACT_ATOMS: atom_id res chain seq x y z
N MET A 1 30.59 -17.79 -26.17
CA MET A 1 29.12 -17.64 -26.15
C MET A 1 28.81 -16.61 -25.09
N SER A 2 28.49 -15.38 -25.49
CA SER A 2 28.16 -14.30 -24.56
C SER A 2 26.73 -14.54 -24.05
N ALA A 3 26.58 -14.78 -22.76
CA ALA A 3 25.27 -14.81 -22.13
C ALA A 3 24.67 -13.41 -22.26
N SER A 4 23.59 -13.31 -23.04
CA SER A 4 22.72 -12.14 -23.05
C SER A 4 22.26 -11.92 -21.61
N ALA A 5 22.73 -10.85 -20.97
CA ALA A 5 22.12 -10.37 -19.75
C ALA A 5 20.64 -10.14 -20.09
N ALA A 6 19.73 -10.88 -19.46
CA ALA A 6 18.32 -10.62 -19.61
C ALA A 6 18.08 -9.16 -19.18
N GLU A 7 17.66 -8.31 -20.12
CA GLU A 7 17.18 -6.97 -19.81
C GLU A 7 16.12 -7.12 -18.73
N ALA A 8 16.39 -6.56 -17.55
CA ALA A 8 15.40 -6.49 -16.50
C ALA A 8 14.21 -5.71 -17.06
N SER A 9 13.03 -6.33 -17.09
CA SER A 9 11.79 -5.66 -17.49
C SER A 9 11.68 -4.36 -16.71
N GLU A 10 11.61 -3.23 -17.42
CA GLU A 10 11.44 -1.91 -16.83
C GLU A 10 10.12 -1.92 -16.06
N TYR A 11 10.20 -1.80 -14.73
CA TYR A 11 9.01 -1.86 -13.88
C TYR A 11 8.35 -0.47 -13.88
N HIS A 12 7.14 -0.39 -14.41
CA HIS A 12 6.44 0.86 -14.61
C HIS A 12 5.77 1.35 -13.32
N SER A 13 6.52 2.09 -12.51
CA SER A 13 5.94 3.03 -11.53
C SER A 13 5.25 4.14 -12.32
N LYS A 14 3.94 4.00 -12.60
CA LYS A 14 2.91 5.03 -12.96
C LYS A 14 1.87 4.47 -13.94
N ASP A 15 1.08 3.48 -13.51
CA ASP A 15 -0.07 3.01 -14.30
C ASP A 15 -1.09 4.13 -14.60
N PHE A 16 -1.09 5.20 -13.79
CA PHE A 16 -1.95 6.38 -13.95
C PHE A 16 -1.28 7.65 -13.41
N LYS A 17 -1.80 8.81 -13.84
CA LYS A 17 -1.36 10.13 -13.36
C LYS A 17 -2.12 10.50 -12.10
N TRP A 18 -1.39 10.75 -11.00
CA TRP A 18 -1.99 11.11 -9.70
C TRP A 18 -2.88 12.34 -9.77
N ASP A 19 -2.48 13.37 -10.51
CA ASP A 19 -3.30 14.58 -10.67
C ASP A 19 -4.63 14.29 -11.38
N THR A 20 -4.62 13.38 -12.35
CA THR A 20 -5.83 12.94 -13.04
C THR A 20 -6.75 12.17 -12.11
N LEU A 21 -6.23 11.14 -11.42
CA LEU A 21 -7.03 10.37 -10.45
C LEU A 21 -7.59 11.27 -9.35
N ARG A 22 -6.79 12.22 -8.84
CA ARG A 22 -7.25 13.19 -7.85
C ARG A 22 -8.44 13.99 -8.39
N GLN A 23 -8.33 14.55 -9.59
CA GLN A 23 -9.43 15.32 -10.20
C GLN A 23 -10.67 14.46 -10.40
N GLU A 24 -10.53 13.20 -10.82
CA GLU A 24 -11.67 12.29 -10.98
C GLU A 24 -12.40 12.07 -9.65
N ILE A 25 -11.66 11.80 -8.57
CA ILE A 25 -12.26 11.58 -7.24
C ILE A 25 -12.87 12.86 -6.67
N GLU A 26 -12.18 14.00 -6.78
CA GLU A 26 -12.68 15.29 -6.26
C GLU A 26 -13.91 15.81 -7.02
N ASN A 27 -14.04 15.47 -8.30
CA ASN A 27 -15.19 15.85 -9.12
C ASN A 27 -16.36 14.86 -9.04
N ASP A 28 -16.19 13.67 -8.45
CA ASP A 28 -17.27 12.72 -8.28
C ASP A 28 -18.15 13.11 -7.07
N PRO A 29 -19.40 13.60 -7.30
CA PRO A 29 -20.26 14.04 -6.21
C PRO A 29 -20.64 12.88 -5.28
N SER A 30 -20.60 11.64 -5.77
CA SER A 30 -20.90 10.46 -4.97
C SER A 30 -19.84 10.18 -3.91
N LEU A 31 -18.60 10.65 -4.11
CA LEU A 31 -17.46 10.44 -3.21
C LEU A 31 -17.16 11.62 -2.29
N ASN A 32 -17.91 12.72 -2.43
CA ASN A 32 -17.67 13.97 -1.68
C ASN A 32 -17.65 13.76 -0.15
N TYR A 33 -18.34 12.73 0.36
CA TYR A 33 -18.32 12.37 1.78
C TYR A 33 -16.92 12.05 2.33
N HIS A 34 -15.98 11.60 1.48
CA HIS A 34 -14.59 11.37 1.87
C HIS A 34 -13.79 12.66 2.10
N LEU A 35 -14.26 13.79 1.57
CA LEU A 35 -13.58 15.09 1.67
C LEU A 35 -14.11 15.96 2.82
N LEU A 36 -15.24 15.57 3.41
CA LEU A 36 -15.82 16.26 4.54
C LEU A 36 -15.05 15.94 5.83
N PRO A 37 -14.99 16.88 6.81
CA PRO A 37 -14.44 16.60 8.12
C PRO A 37 -15.09 15.34 8.71
N PHE A 38 -14.28 14.50 9.35
CA PHE A 38 -14.78 13.28 9.99
C PHE A 38 -15.84 13.65 11.02
N VAL A 39 -17.11 13.42 10.69
CA VAL A 39 -18.21 13.52 11.63
C VAL A 39 -18.22 12.21 12.39
N SER A 40 -18.17 12.28 13.72
CA SER A 40 -18.29 11.09 14.57
C SER A 40 -19.46 10.24 14.06
N PRO A 41 -19.28 8.94 13.82
CA PRO A 41 -20.35 8.11 13.29
C PRO A 41 -21.58 8.29 14.17
N GLN A 42 -22.70 8.68 13.57
CA GLN A 42 -23.97 8.41 14.22
C GLN A 42 -24.06 6.89 14.41
N PRO A 43 -24.81 6.38 15.41
CA PRO A 43 -24.97 4.95 15.62
C PRO A 43 -25.81 4.35 14.49
N GLU A 44 -25.22 4.27 13.30
CA GLU A 44 -25.75 3.66 12.10
C GLU A 44 -25.63 2.15 12.29
N GLN A 45 -26.74 1.59 12.77
CA GLN A 45 -27.27 0.28 12.43
C GLN A 45 -26.25 -0.73 11.88
N GLN A 46 -25.74 -1.57 12.79
CA GLN A 46 -25.47 -3.00 12.61
C GLN A 46 -25.42 -3.51 11.16
N LEU A 47 -24.37 -3.18 10.41
CA LEU A 47 -23.96 -4.01 9.27
C LEU A 47 -23.02 -5.10 9.81
N SER A 48 -23.46 -6.34 9.69
CA SER A 48 -23.07 -7.55 10.43
C SER A 48 -21.67 -8.12 10.15
N LYS A 49 -20.72 -7.30 9.68
CA LYS A 49 -19.32 -7.71 9.52
C LYS A 49 -18.43 -6.58 9.99
N ASP A 50 -17.95 -6.69 11.21
CA ASP A 50 -16.90 -5.83 11.73
C ASP A 50 -15.60 -6.16 10.97
N PRO A 51 -15.16 -5.32 10.00
CA PRO A 51 -13.98 -5.60 9.20
C PRO A 51 -12.72 -5.70 10.09
N ILE A 52 -12.70 -5.02 11.24
CA ILE A 52 -11.60 -5.09 12.19
C ILE A 52 -11.48 -6.51 12.73
N LYS A 53 -12.59 -7.16 13.11
CA LYS A 53 -12.60 -8.54 13.60
C LYS A 53 -12.16 -9.54 12.53
N ALA A 54 -12.52 -9.32 11.27
CA ALA A 54 -12.09 -10.17 10.17
C ALA A 54 -10.56 -10.09 9.99
N TRP A 55 -10.00 -8.88 9.97
CA TRP A 55 -8.56 -8.66 9.92
C TRP A 55 -7.83 -9.24 11.14
N GLN A 56 -8.37 -9.05 12.35
CA GLN A 56 -7.80 -9.62 13.56
C GLN A 56 -7.76 -11.15 13.51
N SER A 57 -8.86 -11.79 13.14
CA SER A 57 -8.96 -13.25 13.02
C SER A 57 -7.96 -13.78 12.00
N PHE A 58 -7.82 -13.11 10.86
CA PHE A 58 -6.81 -13.45 9.86
C PHE A 58 -5.39 -13.41 10.42
N HIS A 59 -5.01 -12.34 11.12
CA HIS A 59 -3.66 -12.23 11.69
C HIS A 59 -3.40 -13.24 12.82
N ILE A 60 -4.40 -13.54 13.65
CA ILE A 60 -4.32 -14.58 14.69
C ILE A 60 -4.05 -15.94 14.06
N GLN A 61 -4.81 -16.29 13.02
CA GLN A 61 -4.67 -17.56 12.29
C GLN A 61 -3.30 -17.69 11.60
N HIS A 62 -2.69 -16.57 11.21
CA HIS A 62 -1.38 -16.51 10.53
C HIS A 62 -0.24 -16.01 11.44
N SER A 63 -0.37 -16.19 12.76
CA SER A 63 0.58 -15.72 13.78
C SER A 63 2.01 -16.23 13.63
N SER A 64 2.21 -17.39 13.00
CA SER A 64 3.56 -17.94 12.75
C SER A 64 4.41 -17.13 11.77
N GLY A 65 3.84 -16.11 11.11
CA GLY A 65 4.57 -15.21 10.20
C GLY A 65 4.97 -15.85 8.86
N LYS A 66 4.75 -17.16 8.67
CA LYS A 66 5.20 -17.90 7.47
C LYS A 66 4.62 -17.38 6.16
N PHE A 67 3.42 -16.80 6.22
CA PHE A 67 2.71 -16.21 5.09
C PHE A 67 3.37 -14.91 4.60
N PHE A 68 3.96 -14.13 5.49
CA PHE A 68 4.45 -12.79 5.19
C PHE A 68 5.92 -12.84 4.80
N LYS A 69 6.17 -12.83 3.48
CA LYS A 69 7.52 -12.80 2.92
C LYS A 69 8.02 -11.37 2.79
N GLU A 70 9.35 -11.24 2.77
CA GLU A 70 10.00 -9.99 2.41
C GLU A 70 9.81 -9.71 0.93
N ARG A 71 9.32 -8.51 0.60
CA ARG A 71 9.07 -8.09 -0.78
C ARG A 71 10.33 -7.49 -1.39
N ARG A 72 11.38 -8.30 -1.55
CA ARG A 72 12.71 -7.84 -2.05
C ARG A 72 12.68 -7.25 -3.46
N TYR A 73 11.65 -7.56 -4.24
CA TYR A 73 11.46 -6.98 -5.57
C TYR A 73 11.16 -5.48 -5.51
N LEU A 74 10.66 -4.95 -4.38
CA LEU A 74 10.31 -3.54 -4.24
C LEU A 74 11.47 -2.59 -4.51
N LEU A 75 12.70 -2.94 -4.11
CA LEU A 75 13.85 -2.07 -4.37
C LEU A 75 14.27 -2.07 -5.85
N LYS A 76 13.88 -3.11 -6.60
CA LYS A 76 14.08 -3.17 -8.06
C LYS A 76 12.99 -2.39 -8.80
N GLU A 77 11.77 -2.47 -8.28
CA GLU A 77 10.60 -1.82 -8.85
C GLU A 77 10.55 -0.31 -8.54
N PHE A 78 10.97 0.07 -7.34
CA PHE A 78 10.97 1.44 -6.84
C PHE A 78 12.40 1.83 -6.39
N PRO A 79 13.33 2.04 -7.32
CA PRO A 79 14.71 2.44 -6.99
C PRO A 79 14.76 3.77 -6.22
N GLU A 80 13.73 4.61 -6.32
CA GLU A 80 13.59 5.85 -5.55
C GLU A 80 13.57 5.62 -4.03
N LEU A 81 13.17 4.42 -3.56
CA LEU A 81 13.14 4.09 -2.13
C LEU A 81 14.55 4.01 -1.53
N VAL A 82 15.55 3.64 -2.34
CA VAL A 82 16.96 3.56 -1.89
C VAL A 82 17.76 4.81 -2.25
N SER A 83 17.36 5.55 -3.30
CA SER A 83 18.04 6.78 -3.69
C SER A 83 17.54 8.01 -2.92
N CYS A 84 16.61 7.83 -1.97
CA CYS A 84 16.08 8.92 -1.19
C CYS A 84 17.14 9.44 -0.21
N GLY A 85 17.44 10.74 -0.28
CA GLY A 85 18.40 11.39 0.63
C GLY A 85 17.92 11.41 2.09
N GLU A 86 18.72 12.05 2.94
CA GLU A 86 18.37 12.23 4.36
C GLU A 86 17.00 12.91 4.51
N GLY A 87 16.18 12.38 5.43
CA GLY A 87 14.85 12.93 5.72
C GLY A 87 13.70 12.39 4.86
N CYS A 88 13.92 11.33 4.07
CA CYS A 88 12.86 10.65 3.35
C CYS A 88 11.71 10.20 4.26
N LYS A 89 10.47 10.45 3.84
CA LYS A 89 9.26 9.96 4.52
C LYS A 89 8.49 9.05 3.59
N VAL A 90 8.24 7.83 4.03
CA VAL A 90 7.50 6.81 3.27
C VAL A 90 6.26 6.42 4.08
N LEU A 91 5.11 6.32 3.39
CA LEU A 91 3.85 5.84 3.96
C LEU A 91 3.41 4.58 3.22
N GLU A 92 3.27 3.48 3.94
CA GLU A 92 2.64 2.25 3.43
C GLU A 92 1.19 2.18 3.95
N VAL A 93 0.23 2.37 3.06
CA VAL A 93 -1.19 2.20 3.37
C VAL A 93 -1.54 0.72 3.25
N GLY A 94 -2.12 0.14 4.31
CA GLY A 94 -2.44 -1.29 4.34
C GLY A 94 -1.20 -2.19 4.51
N CYS A 95 -0.26 -1.78 5.36
CA CYS A 95 1.02 -2.47 5.58
C CYS A 95 0.92 -3.90 6.14
N GLY A 96 -0.28 -4.36 6.53
CA GLY A 96 -0.50 -5.69 7.09
C GLY A 96 0.35 -5.91 8.33
N ASN A 97 1.32 -6.82 8.25
CA ASN A 97 2.25 -7.10 9.34
C ASN A 97 3.56 -6.28 9.29
N GLY A 98 3.72 -5.39 8.31
CA GLY A 98 4.88 -4.51 8.16
C GLY A 98 6.13 -5.16 7.58
N SER A 99 6.08 -6.41 7.07
CA SER A 99 7.26 -7.08 6.51
C SER A 99 7.87 -6.36 5.29
N THR A 100 7.08 -5.53 4.60
CA THR A 100 7.49 -4.70 3.47
C THR A 100 8.53 -3.65 3.86
N ALA A 101 8.47 -3.10 5.08
CA ALA A 101 9.39 -2.07 5.52
C ALA A 101 10.83 -2.62 5.70
N LEU A 102 10.97 -3.92 5.96
CA LEU A 102 12.26 -4.56 6.23
C LEU A 102 13.31 -4.38 5.12
N PRO A 103 13.02 -4.65 3.83
CA PRO A 103 14.00 -4.37 2.77
C PRO A 103 14.29 -2.88 2.57
N ILE A 104 13.41 -1.96 2.98
CA ILE A 104 13.61 -0.51 2.82
C ILE A 104 14.50 0.06 3.94
N LEU A 105 14.39 -0.51 5.15
CA LEU A 105 15.10 -0.04 6.34
C LEU A 105 16.51 -0.64 6.55
N ARG A 106 16.90 -1.63 5.75
CA ARG A 106 18.19 -2.33 5.85
C ARG A 106 19.22 -1.74 4.90
#